data_AF-A0A9P5RS46-F1
#
_entry.id   AF-A0A9P5RS46-F1
#
_cell.length_a   1.000
_cell.length_b   1.000
_cell.length_c   1.000
_cell.angle_alpha   90.00
_cell.angle_beta   90.00
_cell.angle_gamma   90.00
#
_symmetry.space_group_name_H-M   'P 1'
#
loop_
_entity.id
_entity.type
_entity.pdbx_description
1 polymer ?
#
loop_
_entity_poly.entity_id
_entity_poly.type
_entity_poly.pdbx_seq_one_letter_code
_entity_poly.pdbx_strand_id
1 'polypeptide(L)'
;MLSSEQVASNNPIEDDLSRHVIRNHNGGIDKAFFGVFDGHGGWCCSQRVALELAPSVATELEQVKDSHDIMAVMEAIENGFLKLDDKIVNQTVQQVLEFPSRPLACSSLLPAISGSCALMAYIDVKEKDLYVACTGDSRAVMGVREPSATSKSGHTWKAVPLSFDQTGRNRWEVRRLQEEHPGEENTVVMRGRVLGGLEPTRAFGDARYKWTKEIQERVFQLFPSYRQPHRNYHTPPYVTAKPVVKHHKLRPEDRFLVMATDGLWDKLTNDEVIQLVGDLLDGKTGQEKLVLDREEMKSIKGKLQAIQGVITGKKNEQNEESEELTPANLPPKGPASQIRQFTFKDQSNASTHLVRNALGGGDEDQLAATLSIPSPMSRVYRDDITGSRHVTNRKQYSTATTTAAAGGKTVQAPATKNVQGNFKVETYISKINDPYTNLAFEEWLFRNSDPSTYILFLYRNSKSVIIGRNQNPFKECNLKLLARDGIPFVRRKSGGGTVYHDMGNTNYSIMMPREVFDRRTNVELICRALHELDIPASVNERHDIVVDGKKICVPVRL
;
A
#
# COMPACT_ATOMS: atom_id res chain seq x y z
N MET A 1 -3.79 6.91 -16.03
CA MET A 1 -4.66 5.85 -15.47
C MET A 1 -3.84 5.13 -14.42
N LEU A 2 -4.42 4.87 -13.24
CA LEU A 2 -3.75 4.18 -12.14
C LEU A 2 -4.54 2.91 -11.85
N SER A 3 -3.84 1.80 -11.63
CA SER A 3 -4.47 0.56 -11.17
C SER A 3 -3.70 0.01 -9.97
N SER A 4 -4.42 -0.58 -9.03
CA SER A 4 -3.87 -1.23 -7.84
C SER A 4 -4.72 -2.45 -7.50
N GLU A 5 -4.10 -3.51 -7.02
CA GLU A 5 -4.77 -4.72 -6.56
C GLU A 5 -4.03 -5.30 -5.35
N GLN A 6 -4.77 -5.96 -4.45
CA GLN A 6 -4.21 -6.70 -3.32
C GLN A 6 -4.83 -8.09 -3.21
N VAL A 7 -4.00 -9.12 -3.04
CA VAL A 7 -4.45 -10.48 -2.72
C VAL A 7 -3.82 -10.92 -1.41
N ALA A 8 -4.67 -11.20 -0.42
CA ALA A 8 -4.24 -11.66 0.88
C ALA A 8 -3.85 -13.15 0.86
N SER A 9 -2.74 -13.44 1.51
CA SER A 9 -2.28 -14.74 1.98
C SER A 9 -2.38 -14.83 3.50
N ASN A 10 -2.09 -13.76 4.22
CA ASN A 10 -2.25 -13.67 5.67
C ASN A 10 -3.67 -13.21 6.06
N ASN A 11 -4.08 -13.50 7.30
CA ASN A 11 -5.29 -12.93 7.88
C ASN A 11 -5.01 -12.34 9.27
N PRO A 12 -5.03 -11.01 9.42
CA PRO A 12 -5.22 -9.99 8.36
C PRO A 12 -4.04 -9.97 7.37
N ILE A 13 -4.27 -9.41 6.17
CA ILE A 13 -3.20 -9.11 5.20
C ILE A 13 -2.15 -8.20 5.86
N GLU A 14 -0.88 -8.48 5.62
CA GLU A 14 0.22 -7.68 6.17
C GLU A 14 0.67 -6.59 5.20
N ASP A 15 0.47 -6.78 3.89
CA ASP A 15 0.68 -5.75 2.88
C ASP A 15 -0.28 -4.55 3.00
N ASP A 16 0.23 -3.35 2.69
CA ASP A 16 -0.56 -2.12 2.54
C ASP A 16 -0.10 -1.30 1.31
N LEU A 17 -0.90 -0.33 0.90
CA LEU A 17 -0.58 0.61 -0.18
C LEU A 17 -1.06 2.02 0.14
N SER A 18 -0.37 3.02 -0.38
CA SER A 18 -0.78 4.40 -0.21
C SER A 18 -0.66 5.23 -1.49
N ARG A 19 -1.51 6.24 -1.56
CA ARG A 19 -1.49 7.25 -2.62
C ARG A 19 -1.77 8.61 -2.01
N HIS A 20 -0.82 9.52 -2.16
CA HIS A 20 -0.95 10.89 -1.72
C HIS A 20 -0.66 11.83 -2.90
N VAL A 21 -1.45 12.90 -3.03
CA VAL A 21 -1.32 13.84 -4.14
C VAL A 21 -1.44 15.25 -3.57
N ILE A 22 -0.43 16.07 -3.86
CA ILE A 22 -0.42 17.50 -3.53
C ILE A 22 -0.80 18.25 -4.81
N ARG A 23 -1.76 19.18 -4.68
CA ARG A 23 -2.27 19.96 -5.80
C ARG A 23 -1.81 21.41 -5.69
N ASN A 24 -1.55 22.03 -6.84
CA ASN A 24 -1.27 23.46 -6.91
C ASN A 24 -2.56 24.30 -6.78
N HIS A 25 -2.41 25.63 -6.71
CA HIS A 25 -3.53 26.56 -6.59
C HIS A 25 -4.57 26.45 -7.73
N ASN A 26 -4.17 25.95 -8.89
CA ASN A 26 -5.04 25.76 -10.05
C ASN A 26 -5.75 24.38 -10.04
N GLY A 27 -5.61 23.60 -8.96
CA GLY A 27 -6.18 22.26 -8.83
C GLY A 27 -5.44 21.16 -9.62
N GLY A 28 -4.38 21.52 -10.36
CA GLY A 28 -3.50 20.57 -11.04
C GLY A 28 -2.67 19.76 -10.04
N ILE A 29 -2.25 18.55 -10.44
CA ILE A 29 -1.35 17.74 -9.62
C ILE A 29 0.05 18.36 -9.70
N ASP A 30 0.60 18.72 -8.55
CA ASP A 30 1.94 19.28 -8.42
C ASP A 30 2.95 18.17 -8.09
N LYS A 31 2.62 17.42 -7.03
CA LYS A 31 3.43 16.31 -6.53
C LYS A 31 2.56 15.08 -6.29
N ALA A 32 3.12 13.90 -6.54
CA ALA A 32 2.44 12.64 -6.27
C ALA A 32 3.36 11.66 -5.54
N PHE A 33 2.80 10.97 -4.56
CA PHE A 33 3.45 9.91 -3.80
C PHE A 33 2.64 8.62 -3.96
N PHE A 34 3.35 7.54 -4.25
CA PHE A 34 2.79 6.20 -4.31
C PHE A 34 3.64 5.29 -3.45
N GLY A 35 2.99 4.43 -2.66
CA GLY A 35 3.66 3.54 -1.72
C GLY A 35 3.11 2.13 -1.80
N VAL A 36 4.01 1.15 -1.72
CA VAL A 36 3.71 -0.26 -1.48
C VAL A 36 4.51 -0.70 -0.26
N PHE A 37 3.85 -1.35 0.68
CA PHE A 37 4.41 -1.71 1.98
C PHE A 37 4.17 -3.18 2.24
N ASP A 38 5.26 -3.94 2.37
CA ASP A 38 5.22 -5.36 2.71
C ASP A 38 5.34 -5.46 4.23
N GLY A 39 4.35 -6.02 4.91
CA GLY A 39 4.34 -6.12 6.37
C GLY A 39 4.77 -7.50 6.83
N HIS A 40 5.43 -7.58 7.99
CA HIS A 40 5.77 -8.86 8.60
C HIS A 40 5.77 -8.82 10.12
N GLY A 41 5.47 -9.97 10.73
CA GLY A 41 5.31 -10.05 12.18
C GLY A 41 4.11 -9.24 12.68
N GLY A 42 3.11 -9.05 11.82
CA GLY A 42 1.93 -8.21 12.02
C GLY A 42 1.83 -7.07 11.00
N TRP A 43 0.59 -6.71 10.68
CA TRP A 43 0.20 -5.62 9.76
C TRP A 43 0.31 -4.19 10.34
N CYS A 44 0.65 -4.05 11.63
CA CYS A 44 0.56 -2.76 12.31
C CYS A 44 1.62 -1.75 11.82
N CYS A 45 2.83 -2.24 11.50
CA CYS A 45 3.90 -1.39 10.97
C CYS A 45 3.56 -0.90 9.56
N SER A 46 3.21 -1.81 8.64
CA SER A 46 2.86 -1.47 7.25
C SER A 46 1.71 -0.47 7.17
N GLN A 47 0.64 -0.66 7.94
CA GLN A 47 -0.45 0.31 8.01
C GLN A 47 0.00 1.68 8.51
N ARG A 48 0.84 1.73 9.55
CA ARG A 48 1.34 2.98 10.11
C ARG A 48 2.19 3.73 9.09
N VAL A 49 3.09 3.02 8.40
CA VAL A 49 3.95 3.57 7.35
C VAL A 49 3.11 4.05 6.16
N ALA A 50 2.11 3.28 5.73
CA ALA A 50 1.22 3.65 4.63
C ALA A 50 0.49 4.98 4.86
N LEU A 51 0.09 5.26 6.10
CA LEU A 51 -0.62 6.48 6.48
C LEU A 51 0.31 7.70 6.61
N GLU A 52 1.54 7.51 7.09
CA GLU A 52 2.39 8.62 7.54
C GLU A 52 3.65 8.89 6.71
N LEU A 53 4.09 7.95 5.88
CA LEU A 53 5.34 8.12 5.14
C LEU A 53 5.31 9.28 4.16
N ALA A 54 4.27 9.37 3.32
CA ALA A 54 4.16 10.45 2.35
C ALA A 54 4.09 11.85 3.01
N PRO A 55 3.25 12.06 4.06
CA PRO A 55 3.30 13.30 4.84
C PRO A 55 4.68 13.59 5.46
N SER A 56 5.34 12.58 6.05
CA SER A 56 6.67 12.73 6.66
C SER A 56 7.69 13.23 5.65
N VAL A 57 7.74 12.59 4.47
CA VAL A 57 8.64 12.99 3.38
C VAL A 57 8.27 14.36 2.82
N ALA A 58 6.98 14.66 2.67
CA ALA A 58 6.53 15.97 2.17
C ALA A 58 7.03 17.12 3.06
N THR A 59 6.98 16.96 4.39
CA THR A 59 7.50 17.96 5.34
C THR A 59 9.01 18.17 5.22
N GLU A 60 9.78 17.12 4.93
CA GLU A 60 11.22 17.27 4.70
C GLU A 60 11.52 17.93 3.35
N LEU A 61 10.75 17.61 2.31
CA LEU A 61 10.87 18.23 1.00
C LEU A 61 10.55 19.72 1.01
N GLU A 62 9.67 20.20 1.91
CA GLU A 62 9.40 21.63 2.10
C GLU A 62 10.60 22.41 2.66
N GLN A 63 11.54 21.73 3.31
CA GLN A 63 12.75 22.36 3.86
C GLN A 63 13.87 22.49 2.82
N VAL A 64 13.73 21.84 1.66
CA VAL A 64 14.71 21.90 0.57
C VAL A 64 14.62 23.27 -0.12
N LYS A 65 15.72 24.03 -0.05
CA LYS A 65 15.78 25.40 -0.60
C LYS A 65 15.74 25.44 -2.13
N ASP A 66 16.43 24.50 -2.77
CA ASP A 66 16.47 24.35 -4.23
C ASP A 66 15.96 22.97 -4.63
N SER A 67 14.77 22.91 -5.22
CA SER A 67 14.16 21.67 -5.69
C SER A 67 14.89 21.02 -6.87
N HIS A 68 15.84 21.71 -7.51
CA HIS A 68 16.68 21.16 -8.57
C HIS A 68 17.93 20.47 -8.04
N ASP A 69 18.27 20.67 -6.76
CA ASP A 69 19.34 19.93 -6.10
C ASP A 69 18.84 18.51 -5.80
N ILE A 70 19.11 17.61 -6.74
CA ILE A 70 18.73 16.19 -6.68
C ILE A 70 19.25 15.55 -5.39
N MET A 71 20.46 15.91 -4.94
CA MET A 71 21.05 15.33 -3.73
C MET A 71 20.32 15.80 -2.48
N ALA A 72 19.99 17.09 -2.39
CA ALA A 72 19.19 17.63 -1.29
C ALA A 72 17.77 17.03 -1.24
N VAL A 73 17.15 16.78 -2.41
CA VAL A 73 15.86 16.11 -2.49
C VAL A 73 15.95 14.65 -2.03
N MET A 74 16.98 13.92 -2.46
CA MET A 74 17.23 12.55 -2.02
C MET A 74 17.46 12.47 -0.51
N GLU A 75 18.27 13.38 0.04
CA GLU A 75 18.53 13.49 1.48
C GLU A 75 17.24 13.80 2.26
N ALA A 76 16.39 14.70 1.78
CA ALA A 76 15.10 14.98 2.39
C ALA A 76 14.19 13.75 2.42
N ILE A 77 14.19 12.94 1.36
CA ILE A 77 13.45 11.67 1.32
C ILE A 77 14.01 10.68 2.37
N GLU A 78 15.34 10.52 2.43
CA GLU A 78 15.99 9.67 3.44
C GLU A 78 15.64 10.11 4.87
N ASN A 79 15.69 11.40 5.12
CA ASN A 79 15.33 12.00 6.41
C ASN A 79 13.86 11.76 6.76
N GLY A 80 12.95 11.83 5.79
CA GLY A 80 11.52 11.58 6.00
C GLY A 80 11.24 10.14 6.42
N PHE A 81 12.01 9.17 5.88
CA PHE A 81 11.95 7.78 6.30
C PHE A 81 12.52 7.61 7.71
N LEU A 82 13.73 8.12 7.97
CA LEU A 82 14.41 7.99 9.26
C LEU A 82 13.62 8.63 10.42
N LYS A 83 13.07 9.82 10.21
CA LYS A 83 12.25 10.52 11.22
C LYS A 83 10.96 9.76 11.55
N LEU A 84 10.31 9.17 10.55
CA LEU A 84 9.12 8.36 10.79
C LEU A 84 9.47 7.07 11.54
N ASP A 85 10.56 6.40 11.18
CA ASP A 85 10.99 5.19 11.88
C ASP A 85 11.42 5.48 13.33
N ASP A 86 12.14 6.57 13.58
CA ASP A 86 12.49 7.01 14.93
C ASP A 86 11.23 7.27 15.79
N LYS A 87 10.22 7.90 15.21
CA LYS A 87 8.91 8.10 15.85
C LYS A 87 8.23 6.76 16.18
N ILE A 88 8.22 5.83 15.24
CA ILE A 88 7.62 4.50 15.42
C ILE A 88 8.38 3.70 16.49
N VAL A 89 9.71 3.68 16.44
CA VAL A 89 10.56 2.75 17.20
C VAL A 89 11.00 3.34 18.53
N ASN A 90 11.57 4.54 18.55
CA ASN A 90 12.26 5.10 19.71
C ASN A 90 11.33 6.00 20.54
N GLN A 91 10.64 6.95 19.91
CA GLN A 91 9.77 7.87 20.65
C GLN A 91 8.60 7.13 21.32
N THR A 92 8.05 6.13 20.63
CA THR A 92 6.94 5.34 21.16
C THR A 92 7.37 4.49 22.35
N VAL A 93 8.56 3.87 22.33
CA VAL A 93 9.01 3.06 23.49
C VAL A 93 9.33 3.91 24.70
N GLN A 94 9.91 5.11 24.51
CA GLN A 94 10.16 6.05 25.61
C GLN A 94 8.84 6.41 26.33
N GLN A 95 7.82 6.80 25.57
CA GLN A 95 6.49 7.08 26.11
C GLN A 95 5.95 5.89 26.90
N VAL A 96 6.05 4.68 26.36
CA VAL A 96 5.51 3.47 27.01
C VAL A 96 6.24 3.11 28.29
N LEU A 97 7.56 3.31 28.33
CA LEU A 97 8.38 3.07 29.53
C LEU A 97 8.14 4.10 30.64
N GLU A 98 7.63 5.28 30.31
CA GLU A 98 7.29 6.36 31.24
C GLU A 98 5.82 6.32 31.73
N PHE A 99 4.92 5.65 31.00
CA PHE A 99 3.49 5.63 31.32
C PHE A 99 3.11 4.59 32.41
N PRO A 100 2.23 4.95 33.37
CA PRO A 100 1.84 4.05 34.47
C PRO A 100 0.81 2.97 34.09
N SER A 101 0.06 3.11 32.99
CA SER A 101 -1.02 2.19 32.59
C SER A 101 -0.57 1.16 31.54
N ARG A 102 -0.53 -0.10 31.98
CA ARG A 102 0.13 -1.23 31.31
C ARG A 102 -0.63 -1.97 30.20
N PRO A 103 -1.93 -1.76 29.88
CA PRO A 103 -2.54 -2.41 28.70
C PRO A 103 -2.62 -1.54 27.45
N LEU A 104 -2.89 -0.23 27.60
CA LEU A 104 -3.11 0.69 26.48
C LEU A 104 -1.78 1.06 25.79
N ALA A 105 -0.74 1.34 26.58
CA ALA A 105 0.60 1.67 26.11
C ALA A 105 1.26 0.52 25.31
N CYS A 106 0.78 -0.70 25.49
CA CYS A 106 1.39 -1.88 24.87
C CYS A 106 0.93 -2.05 23.43
N SER A 107 -0.32 -1.64 23.15
CA SER A 107 -0.85 -1.64 21.79
C SER A 107 -0.17 -0.61 20.90
N SER A 108 0.37 0.48 21.46
CA SER A 108 1.14 1.47 20.70
C SER A 108 2.53 0.96 20.30
N LEU A 109 3.08 -0.07 20.95
CA LEU A 109 4.33 -0.71 20.52
C LEU A 109 4.15 -1.65 19.32
N LEU A 110 2.92 -2.01 18.93
CA LEU A 110 2.71 -2.98 17.85
C LEU A 110 3.36 -2.56 16.53
N PRO A 111 3.28 -1.29 16.06
CA PRO A 111 4.00 -0.86 14.87
C PRO A 111 5.53 -0.88 15.01
N ALA A 112 6.07 -0.74 16.22
CA ALA A 112 7.50 -0.84 16.48
C ALA A 112 7.98 -2.30 16.48
N ILE A 113 7.17 -3.20 17.02
CA ILE A 113 7.49 -4.62 17.19
C ILE A 113 7.32 -5.41 15.89
N SER A 114 6.28 -5.10 15.11
CA SER A 114 6.15 -5.58 13.72
C SER A 114 7.10 -4.81 12.82
N GLY A 115 7.32 -5.32 11.61
CA GLY A 115 8.17 -4.67 10.62
C GLY A 115 7.44 -4.43 9.31
N SER A 116 8.02 -3.56 8.48
CA SER A 116 7.54 -3.38 7.12
C SER A 116 8.63 -2.90 6.17
N CYS A 117 8.72 -3.53 5.00
CA CYS A 117 9.41 -2.96 3.85
C CYS A 117 8.58 -1.78 3.31
N ALA A 118 9.25 -0.79 2.74
CA ALA A 118 8.62 0.37 2.14
C ALA A 118 9.25 0.69 0.79
N LEU A 119 8.42 0.70 -0.24
CA LEU A 119 8.77 1.17 -1.57
C LEU A 119 7.92 2.37 -1.92
N MET A 120 8.54 3.54 -2.04
CA MET A 120 7.86 4.80 -2.33
C MET A 120 8.37 5.40 -3.64
N ALA A 121 7.45 5.83 -4.50
CA ALA A 121 7.72 6.67 -5.65
C ALA A 121 7.21 8.08 -5.37
N TYR A 122 8.11 9.07 -5.41
CA TYR A 122 7.80 10.49 -5.40
C TYR A 122 7.97 11.06 -6.80
N ILE A 123 6.95 11.75 -7.30
CA ILE A 123 6.95 12.38 -8.63
C ILE A 123 6.75 13.88 -8.45
N ASP A 124 7.74 14.65 -8.87
CA ASP A 124 7.59 16.07 -9.14
C ASP A 124 7.09 16.24 -10.58
N VAL A 125 5.81 16.61 -10.74
CA VAL A 125 5.17 16.67 -12.06
C VAL A 125 5.72 17.82 -12.88
N LYS A 126 6.02 18.95 -12.24
CA LYS A 126 6.51 20.15 -12.91
C LYS A 126 7.91 19.91 -13.47
N GLU A 127 8.80 19.37 -12.64
CA GLU A 127 10.18 19.13 -13.05
C GLU A 127 10.35 17.81 -13.81
N LYS A 128 9.33 16.93 -13.83
CA LYS A 128 9.38 15.60 -14.45
C LYS A 128 10.43 14.69 -13.81
N ASP A 129 10.64 14.86 -12.51
CA ASP A 129 11.56 14.05 -11.74
C ASP A 129 10.81 12.94 -10.99
N LEU A 130 11.30 11.71 -11.15
CA LEU A 130 10.85 10.55 -10.39
C LEU A 130 11.95 10.14 -9.43
N TYR A 131 11.60 10.01 -8.16
CA TYR A 131 12.46 9.47 -7.11
C TYR A 131 11.84 8.19 -6.58
N VAL A 132 12.60 7.09 -6.62
CA VAL A 132 12.19 5.80 -6.08
C VAL A 132 13.03 5.52 -4.84
N ALA A 133 12.39 5.47 -3.68
CA ALA A 133 13.01 5.18 -2.40
C ALA A 133 12.60 3.77 -1.95
N CYS A 134 13.58 2.90 -1.73
CA CYS A 134 13.38 1.51 -1.37
C CYS A 134 14.06 1.18 -0.04
N THR A 135 13.27 0.64 0.89
CA THR A 135 13.68 0.08 2.18
C THR A 135 13.11 -1.33 2.26
N GLY A 136 13.89 -2.36 1.97
CA GLY A 136 13.48 -3.77 1.97
C GLY A 136 13.49 -4.43 0.60
N ASP A 137 12.66 -5.44 0.39
CA ASP A 137 12.67 -6.35 -0.77
C ASP A 137 11.46 -6.22 -1.71
N SER A 138 10.66 -5.16 -1.55
CA SER A 138 9.71 -4.70 -2.57
C SER A 138 10.44 -4.02 -3.74
N ARG A 139 9.92 -4.14 -4.97
CA ARG A 139 10.62 -3.68 -6.18
C ARG A 139 9.79 -2.78 -7.09
N ALA A 140 10.47 -1.77 -7.65
CA ALA A 140 9.96 -0.86 -8.67
C ALA A 140 10.69 -1.08 -10.02
N VAL A 141 9.92 -1.29 -11.09
CA VAL A 141 10.45 -1.51 -12.44
C VAL A 141 9.69 -0.64 -13.44
N MET A 142 10.44 0.14 -14.22
CA MET A 142 9.92 1.01 -15.28
C MET A 142 9.77 0.22 -16.59
N GLY A 143 8.61 0.34 -17.23
CA GLY A 143 8.35 -0.15 -18.57
C GLY A 143 8.64 0.92 -19.62
N VAL A 144 9.73 0.72 -20.37
CA VAL A 144 10.17 1.63 -21.43
C VAL A 144 9.80 1.06 -22.79
N ARG A 145 9.26 1.90 -23.66
CA ARG A 145 8.92 1.54 -25.04
C ARG A 145 10.05 1.93 -25.98
N GLU A 146 10.76 0.95 -26.52
CA GLU A 146 11.87 1.17 -27.46
C GLU A 146 11.42 0.87 -28.90
N PRO A 147 11.74 1.72 -29.88
CA PRO A 147 11.48 1.43 -31.30
C PRO A 147 12.16 0.13 -31.73
N SER A 148 11.46 -0.69 -32.51
CA SER A 148 12.01 -1.94 -33.03
C SER A 148 11.48 -2.21 -34.42
N ALA A 149 12.41 -2.36 -35.37
CA ALA A 149 12.10 -2.69 -36.76
C ALA A 149 11.71 -4.17 -36.96
N THR A 150 12.05 -5.03 -36.00
CA THR A 150 11.79 -6.48 -36.06
C THR A 150 10.48 -6.88 -35.40
N SER A 151 9.92 -6.04 -34.52
CA SER A 151 8.65 -6.30 -33.86
C SER A 151 7.45 -5.94 -34.74
N LYS A 152 6.42 -6.80 -34.76
CA LYS A 152 5.16 -6.55 -35.48
C LYS A 152 4.42 -5.30 -34.99
N SER A 153 4.62 -4.89 -33.74
CA SER A 153 4.03 -3.68 -33.16
C SER A 153 4.88 -2.41 -33.39
N GLY A 154 6.01 -2.54 -34.10
CA GLY A 154 6.97 -1.46 -34.36
C GLY A 154 7.79 -1.05 -33.13
N HIS A 155 7.68 -1.79 -32.02
CA HIS A 155 8.39 -1.50 -30.77
C HIS A 155 8.55 -2.75 -29.90
N THR A 156 9.46 -2.67 -28.93
CA THR A 156 9.67 -3.66 -27.87
C THR A 156 9.54 -2.98 -26.51
N TRP A 157 9.20 -3.77 -25.49
CA TRP A 157 9.15 -3.34 -24.11
C TRP A 157 10.44 -3.72 -23.40
N LYS A 158 11.02 -2.77 -22.67
CA LYS A 158 12.23 -2.98 -21.87
C LYS A 158 11.95 -2.72 -20.40
N ALA A 159 12.36 -3.66 -19.56
CA ALA A 159 12.33 -3.50 -18.12
C ALA A 159 13.56 -2.70 -17.64
N VAL A 160 13.33 -1.61 -16.92
CA VAL A 160 14.38 -0.82 -16.28
C VAL A 160 14.15 -0.79 -14.77
N PRO A 161 14.89 -1.59 -13.99
CA PRO A 161 14.78 -1.60 -12.53
C PRO A 161 15.13 -0.24 -11.93
N LEU A 162 14.24 0.28 -11.07
CA LEU A 162 14.45 1.52 -10.33
C LEU A 162 14.71 1.31 -8.84
N SER A 163 14.52 0.09 -8.35
CA SER A 163 15.01 -0.34 -7.04
C SER A 163 15.56 -1.76 -7.13
N PHE A 164 16.31 -2.16 -6.11
CA PHE A 164 16.85 -3.49 -5.94
C PHE A 164 16.53 -3.97 -4.53
N ASP A 165 16.17 -5.25 -4.42
CA ASP A 165 15.81 -5.85 -3.14
C ASP A 165 16.96 -5.71 -2.14
N GLN A 166 16.65 -5.53 -0.86
CA GLN A 166 17.63 -5.35 0.20
C GLN A 166 17.52 -6.52 1.19
N THR A 167 18.24 -7.61 0.91
CA THR A 167 18.25 -8.83 1.73
C THR A 167 19.69 -9.30 1.94
N GLY A 168 19.88 -10.24 2.89
CA GLY A 168 21.18 -10.87 3.12
C GLY A 168 21.65 -11.79 1.99
N ARG A 169 20.93 -11.84 0.86
CA ARG A 169 21.35 -12.54 -0.38
C ARG A 169 22.10 -11.60 -1.33
N ASN A 170 22.01 -10.30 -1.12
CA ASN A 170 22.63 -9.29 -1.97
C ASN A 170 24.01 -8.92 -1.41
N ARG A 171 25.06 -9.13 -2.21
CA ARG A 171 26.46 -8.97 -1.76
C ARG A 171 26.77 -7.58 -1.22
N TRP A 172 26.19 -6.54 -1.83
CA TRP A 172 26.38 -5.15 -1.40
C TRP A 172 25.69 -4.84 -0.06
N GLU A 173 24.52 -5.41 0.22
CA GLU A 173 23.89 -5.29 1.55
C GLU A 173 24.65 -6.10 2.62
N VAL A 174 25.14 -7.29 2.27
CA VAL A 174 26.00 -8.08 3.16
C VAL A 174 27.26 -7.30 3.49
N ARG A 175 27.92 -6.72 2.48
CA ARG A 175 29.12 -5.89 2.68
C ARG A 175 28.83 -4.69 3.58
N ARG A 176 27.76 -3.94 3.31
CA ARG A 176 27.32 -2.82 4.16
C ARG A 176 27.18 -3.24 5.62
N LEU A 177 26.45 -4.34 5.87
CA LEU A 177 26.26 -4.85 7.22
C LEU A 177 27.59 -5.30 7.88
N GLN A 178 28.50 -5.92 7.13
CA GLN A 178 29.81 -6.30 7.66
C GLN A 178 30.68 -5.08 8.00
N GLU A 179 30.61 -4.02 7.20
CA GLU A 179 31.32 -2.75 7.44
C GLU A 179 30.73 -1.97 8.64
N GLU A 180 29.40 -2.01 8.82
CA GLU A 180 28.72 -1.40 9.97
C GLU A 180 28.93 -2.19 11.28
N HIS A 181 29.26 -3.48 11.20
CA HIS A 181 29.46 -4.37 12.35
C HIS A 181 30.83 -5.10 12.31
N PRO A 182 31.97 -4.39 12.47
CA PRO A 182 33.29 -5.00 12.45
C PRO A 182 33.46 -6.09 13.51
N GLY A 183 34.01 -7.25 13.11
CA GLY A 183 34.19 -8.41 13.99
C GLY A 183 32.97 -9.33 14.11
N GLU A 184 31.87 -9.03 13.42
CA GLU A 184 30.64 -9.83 13.38
C GLU A 184 30.36 -10.42 11.99
N GLU A 185 31.37 -10.55 11.14
CA GLU A 185 31.21 -10.83 9.70
C GLU A 185 30.51 -12.17 9.42
N ASN A 186 30.68 -13.13 10.33
CA ASN A 186 30.08 -14.47 10.27
C ASN A 186 28.72 -14.58 10.95
N THR A 187 28.29 -13.55 11.68
CA THR A 187 27.08 -13.57 12.52
C THR A 187 26.05 -12.53 12.12
N VAL A 188 26.47 -11.41 11.54
CA VAL A 188 25.61 -10.29 11.13
C VAL A 188 24.59 -10.73 10.06
N VAL A 189 25.00 -11.58 9.11
CA VAL A 189 24.12 -12.24 8.15
C VAL A 189 24.37 -13.74 8.20
N MET A 190 23.33 -14.51 8.52
CA MET A 190 23.38 -15.97 8.58
C MET A 190 22.27 -16.55 7.72
N ARG A 191 22.61 -17.48 6.82
CA ARG A 191 21.64 -18.11 5.90
C ARG A 191 20.83 -17.09 5.09
N GLY A 192 21.48 -16.00 4.68
CA GLY A 192 20.87 -14.91 3.90
C GLY A 192 19.95 -13.97 4.69
N ARG A 193 19.94 -14.06 6.03
CA ARG A 193 19.06 -13.29 6.93
C ARG A 193 19.85 -12.53 7.98
N VAL A 194 19.43 -11.33 8.34
CA VAL A 194 20.02 -10.53 9.42
C VAL A 194 19.90 -11.29 10.73
N LEU A 195 21.04 -11.55 11.37
CA LEU A 195 21.18 -12.39 12.56
C LEU A 195 20.47 -13.76 12.42
N GLY A 196 20.31 -14.26 11.18
CA GLY A 196 19.63 -15.52 10.89
C GLY A 196 18.11 -15.51 11.04
N GLY A 197 17.50 -14.34 11.30
CA GLY A 197 16.06 -14.20 11.55
C GLY A 197 15.31 -13.45 10.45
N LEU A 198 15.70 -12.20 10.21
CA LEU A 198 14.97 -11.28 9.32
C LEU A 198 15.50 -11.36 7.89
N GLU A 199 14.60 -11.48 6.90
CA GLU A 199 15.00 -11.52 5.48
C GLU A 199 15.43 -10.13 4.95
N PRO A 200 14.61 -9.07 5.08
CA PRO A 200 15.04 -7.74 4.66
C PRO A 200 16.14 -7.21 5.58
N THR A 201 17.17 -6.60 4.98
CA THR A 201 18.27 -5.93 5.70
C THR A 201 17.94 -4.49 6.08
N ARG A 202 16.85 -3.95 5.50
CA ARG A 202 16.30 -2.63 5.78
C ARG A 202 14.79 -2.73 5.92
N ALA A 203 14.22 -2.14 6.97
CA ALA A 203 12.79 -2.15 7.23
C ALA A 203 12.41 -1.03 8.21
N PHE A 204 11.16 -0.58 8.16
CA PHE A 204 10.52 0.15 9.26
C PHE A 204 10.17 -0.79 10.41
N GLY A 205 10.05 -0.25 11.63
CA GLY A 205 9.69 -1.06 12.79
C GLY A 205 10.81 -2.02 13.14
N ASP A 206 10.52 -3.31 13.27
CA ASP A 206 11.51 -4.36 13.56
C ASP A 206 12.41 -4.01 14.75
N ALA A 207 11.82 -3.40 15.79
CA ALA A 207 12.57 -2.74 16.83
C ALA A 207 13.54 -3.65 17.60
N ARG A 208 13.31 -4.98 17.58
CA ARG A 208 14.27 -5.97 18.11
C ARG A 208 15.65 -5.86 17.46
N TYR A 209 15.73 -5.42 16.22
CA TYR A 209 16.99 -5.26 15.51
C TYR A 209 17.59 -3.86 15.67
N LYS A 210 16.88 -2.92 16.32
CA LYS A 210 17.27 -1.51 16.44
C LYS A 210 17.54 -1.07 17.88
N TRP A 211 16.72 -1.49 18.83
CA TRP A 211 16.83 -1.09 20.22
C TRP A 211 18.10 -1.63 20.87
N THR A 212 18.65 -0.84 21.81
CA THR A 212 19.73 -1.31 22.68
C THR A 212 19.27 -2.50 23.52
N LYS A 213 20.25 -3.27 24.03
CA LYS A 213 19.97 -4.45 24.84
C LYS A 213 19.19 -4.08 26.11
N GLU A 214 19.50 -2.94 26.72
CA GLU A 214 18.83 -2.44 27.92
C GLU A 214 17.36 -2.14 27.66
N ILE A 215 17.02 -1.52 26.53
CA ILE A 215 15.62 -1.27 26.15
C ILE A 215 14.91 -2.60 25.92
N GLN A 216 15.53 -3.53 25.19
CA GLN A 216 14.91 -4.84 24.94
C GLN A 216 14.66 -5.62 26.23
N GLU A 217 15.58 -5.59 27.19
CA GLU A 217 15.42 -6.24 28.49
C GLU A 217 14.29 -5.60 29.30
N ARG A 218 14.18 -4.26 29.32
CA ARG A 218 13.06 -3.56 29.96
C ARG A 218 11.72 -3.89 29.30
N VAL A 219 11.67 -3.91 27.97
CA VAL A 219 10.47 -4.31 27.22
C VAL A 219 10.13 -5.77 27.48
N PHE A 220 11.11 -6.68 27.55
CA PHE A 220 10.90 -8.09 27.87
C PHE A 220 10.33 -8.29 29.29
N GLN A 221 10.79 -7.51 30.27
CA GLN A 221 10.22 -7.54 31.63
C GLN A 221 8.76 -7.09 31.65
N LEU A 222 8.37 -6.15 30.78
CA LEU A 222 6.98 -5.72 30.62
C LEU A 222 6.15 -6.73 29.80
N PHE A 223 6.79 -7.44 28.86
CA PHE A 223 6.17 -8.42 27.96
C PHE A 223 6.99 -9.71 27.90
N PRO A 224 6.79 -10.65 28.84
CA PRO A 224 7.52 -11.91 28.83
C PRO A 224 7.31 -12.76 27.56
N SER A 225 6.24 -12.48 26.79
CA SER A 225 5.97 -13.12 25.48
C SER A 225 6.78 -12.50 24.32
N TYR A 226 7.43 -11.36 24.52
CA TYR A 226 8.36 -10.79 23.55
C TYR A 226 9.63 -11.64 23.51
N ARG A 227 10.24 -11.88 22.33
CA ARG A 227 11.47 -12.69 22.30
C ARG A 227 12.65 -11.92 22.88
N GLN A 228 13.47 -12.63 23.63
CA GLN A 228 14.74 -12.13 24.16
C GLN A 228 15.71 -11.69 23.05
N PRO A 229 16.69 -10.83 23.38
CA PRO A 229 17.76 -10.47 22.46
C PRO A 229 18.47 -11.69 21.87
N HIS A 230 18.90 -11.59 20.61
CA HIS A 230 19.66 -12.65 19.96
C HIS A 230 21.02 -12.87 20.67
N ARG A 231 21.56 -14.09 20.62
CA ARG A 231 22.82 -14.41 21.31
C ARG A 231 24.02 -13.61 20.77
N ASN A 232 23.99 -13.32 19.46
CA ASN A 232 25.00 -12.54 18.75
C ASN A 232 24.55 -11.08 18.58
N TYR A 233 23.98 -10.46 19.61
CA TYR A 233 23.46 -9.09 19.55
C TYR A 233 24.44 -8.13 20.23
N HIS A 234 25.56 -7.85 19.57
CA HIS A 234 26.69 -7.09 20.11
C HIS A 234 26.66 -5.59 19.78
N THR A 235 26.51 -5.20 18.51
CA THR A 235 26.57 -3.79 18.08
C THR A 235 25.28 -3.27 17.39
N PRO A 236 24.11 -3.24 18.07
CA PRO A 236 22.91 -2.66 17.46
C PRO A 236 23.07 -1.17 17.12
N PRO A 237 22.34 -0.64 16.12
CA PRO A 237 21.27 -1.29 15.34
C PRO A 237 21.77 -2.10 14.13
N TYR A 238 21.11 -3.22 13.83
CA TYR A 238 21.43 -4.12 12.69
C TYR A 238 20.54 -3.94 11.46
N VAL A 239 19.45 -3.19 11.60
CA VAL A 239 18.46 -2.92 10.55
C VAL A 239 18.17 -1.43 10.55
N THR A 240 18.05 -0.85 9.37
CA THR A 240 17.76 0.59 9.21
C THR A 240 16.52 0.79 8.35
N ALA A 241 15.75 1.85 8.60
CA ALA A 241 14.69 2.28 7.70
C ALA A 241 15.21 3.19 6.57
N LYS A 242 16.51 3.56 6.58
CA LYS A 242 17.11 4.43 5.58
C LYS A 242 16.97 3.83 4.17
N PRO A 243 16.25 4.49 3.25
CA PRO A 243 16.05 3.96 1.91
C PRO A 243 17.33 4.09 1.08
N VAL A 244 17.44 3.26 0.05
CA VAL A 244 18.25 3.58 -1.13
C VAL A 244 17.34 4.34 -2.09
N VAL A 245 17.71 5.58 -2.42
CA VAL A 245 16.94 6.44 -3.32
C VAL A 245 17.58 6.44 -4.71
N LYS A 246 16.77 6.28 -5.75
CA LYS A 246 17.19 6.42 -7.15
C LYS A 246 16.40 7.54 -7.81
N HIS A 247 17.10 8.51 -8.38
CA HIS A 247 16.53 9.55 -9.22
C HIS A 247 16.46 9.08 -10.68
N HIS A 248 15.38 9.45 -11.36
CA HIS A 248 15.16 9.19 -12.79
C HIS A 248 14.40 10.35 -13.41
N LYS A 249 14.97 10.97 -14.44
CA LYS A 249 14.28 12.00 -15.23
C LYS A 249 13.28 11.33 -16.17
N LEU A 250 11.99 11.66 -16.06
CA LEU A 250 10.95 11.04 -16.88
C LEU A 250 11.06 11.46 -18.35
N ARG A 251 11.06 10.47 -19.24
CA ARG A 251 11.17 10.63 -20.69
C ARG A 251 9.89 10.16 -21.40
N PRO A 252 9.62 10.59 -22.64
CA PRO A 252 8.43 10.16 -23.40
C PRO A 252 8.32 8.65 -23.65
N GLU A 253 9.45 7.95 -23.70
CA GLU A 253 9.55 6.49 -23.83
C GLU A 253 9.22 5.73 -22.55
N ASP A 254 9.30 6.38 -21.39
CA ASP A 254 8.92 5.79 -20.11
C ASP A 254 7.38 5.80 -20.07
N ARG A 255 6.73 4.63 -20.09
CA ARG A 255 5.26 4.54 -20.27
C ARG A 255 4.52 4.18 -19.00
N PHE A 256 5.13 3.38 -18.14
CA PHE A 256 4.54 3.00 -16.87
C PHE A 256 5.57 2.53 -15.85
N LEU A 257 5.25 2.71 -14.58
CA LEU A 257 6.01 2.17 -13.44
C LEU A 257 5.17 1.09 -12.76
N VAL A 258 5.75 -0.10 -12.57
CA VAL A 258 5.19 -1.16 -11.73
C VAL A 258 5.91 -1.14 -10.38
N MET A 259 5.13 -1.08 -9.30
CA MET A 259 5.62 -1.20 -7.92
C MET A 259 4.87 -2.34 -7.25
N ALA A 260 5.59 -3.30 -6.68
CA ALA A 260 4.97 -4.44 -6.00
C ALA A 260 5.82 -5.02 -4.87
N THR A 261 5.16 -5.70 -3.93
CA THR A 261 5.78 -6.54 -2.89
C THR A 261 6.42 -7.80 -3.47
N ASP A 262 7.23 -8.49 -2.67
CA ASP A 262 7.99 -9.66 -3.12
C ASP A 262 7.07 -10.81 -3.60
N GLY A 263 5.84 -10.87 -3.11
CA GLY A 263 4.83 -11.84 -3.51
C GLY A 263 4.54 -11.86 -5.02
N LEU A 264 4.73 -10.74 -5.72
CA LEU A 264 4.70 -10.70 -7.19
C LEU A 264 6.04 -11.17 -7.81
N TRP A 265 7.15 -10.59 -7.34
CA TRP A 265 8.47 -10.77 -7.92
C TRP A 265 9.07 -12.16 -7.69
N ASP A 266 8.57 -12.89 -6.69
CA ASP A 266 8.87 -14.30 -6.46
C ASP A 266 8.26 -15.21 -7.53
N LYS A 267 7.20 -14.75 -8.23
CA LYS A 267 6.47 -15.52 -9.25
C LYS A 267 6.88 -15.15 -10.68
N LEU A 268 7.10 -13.87 -10.93
CA LEU A 268 7.38 -13.32 -12.26
C LEU A 268 8.69 -12.51 -12.27
N THR A 269 9.46 -12.67 -13.34
CA THR A 269 10.65 -11.86 -13.61
C THR A 269 10.29 -10.43 -14.00
N ASN A 270 11.27 -9.52 -13.95
CA ASN A 270 11.10 -8.13 -14.38
C ASN A 270 10.60 -8.04 -15.84
N ASP A 271 11.21 -8.80 -16.74
CA ASP A 271 10.84 -8.81 -18.16
C ASP A 271 9.44 -9.37 -18.38
N GLU A 272 9.06 -10.47 -17.71
CA GLU A 272 7.71 -11.02 -17.78
C GLU A 272 6.67 -9.98 -17.33
N VAL A 273 6.89 -9.31 -16.19
CA VAL A 273 5.96 -8.29 -15.66
C VAL A 273 5.80 -7.13 -16.64
N ILE A 274 6.90 -6.60 -17.17
CA ILE A 274 6.86 -5.45 -18.09
C ILE A 274 6.28 -5.86 -19.44
N GLN A 275 6.59 -7.04 -19.95
CA GLN A 275 6.04 -7.55 -21.19
C GLN A 275 4.52 -7.77 -21.06
N LEU A 276 4.05 -8.39 -19.97
CA LEU A 276 2.61 -8.61 -19.72
C LEU A 276 1.83 -7.30 -19.71
N VAL A 277 2.33 -6.29 -18.97
CA VAL A 277 1.68 -4.97 -18.89
C VAL A 277 1.76 -4.22 -20.22
N GLY A 278 2.90 -4.31 -20.91
CA GLY A 278 3.14 -3.68 -22.20
C GLY A 278 2.24 -4.23 -23.30
N ASP A 279 2.15 -5.55 -23.41
CA ASP A 279 1.28 -6.22 -24.37
C ASP A 279 -0.20 -5.94 -24.09
N LEU A 280 -0.61 -5.92 -22.81
CA LEU A 280 -1.97 -5.52 -22.44
C LEU A 280 -2.26 -4.08 -22.88
N LEU A 281 -1.27 -3.18 -22.78
CA LEU A 281 -1.40 -1.80 -23.23
C LEU A 281 -1.49 -1.64 -24.74
N ASP A 282 -0.83 -2.51 -25.49
CA ASP A 282 -0.92 -2.55 -26.94
C ASP A 282 -2.21 -3.23 -27.42
N GLY A 283 -3.08 -3.65 -26.49
CA GLY A 283 -4.40 -4.20 -26.79
C GLY A 283 -4.40 -5.70 -27.07
N LYS A 284 -3.32 -6.42 -26.68
CA LYS A 284 -3.27 -7.88 -26.79
C LYS A 284 -4.42 -8.50 -25.98
N THR A 285 -5.00 -9.58 -26.50
CA THR A 285 -6.09 -10.34 -25.88
C THR A 285 -5.88 -11.84 -26.06
N GLY A 286 -6.57 -12.65 -25.25
CA GLY A 286 -6.52 -14.11 -25.37
C GLY A 286 -5.46 -14.75 -24.48
N GLN A 287 -4.97 -15.94 -24.86
CA GLN A 287 -3.96 -16.68 -24.10
C GLN A 287 -2.76 -16.98 -24.98
N GLU A 288 -1.58 -17.01 -24.36
CA GLU A 288 -0.34 -17.35 -25.02
C GLU A 288 0.42 -18.38 -24.19
N LYS A 289 0.82 -19.47 -24.82
CA LYS A 289 1.69 -20.47 -24.18
C LYS A 289 3.13 -20.11 -24.48
N LEU A 290 3.85 -19.65 -23.47
CA LEU A 290 5.29 -19.60 -23.50
C LEU A 290 5.80 -20.98 -23.08
N VAL A 291 6.09 -21.80 -24.09
CA VAL A 291 6.92 -22.98 -23.89
C VAL A 291 8.35 -22.45 -23.83
N LEU A 292 8.94 -22.38 -22.64
CA LEU A 292 10.38 -22.17 -22.51
C LEU A 292 11.07 -23.34 -23.21
N ASP A 293 11.44 -23.16 -24.47
CA ASP A 293 12.09 -24.21 -25.25
C ASP A 293 13.44 -24.53 -24.61
N ARG A 294 13.82 -25.81 -24.65
CA ARG A 294 15.10 -26.31 -24.17
C ARG A 294 16.29 -25.56 -24.77
N GLU A 295 16.14 -24.92 -25.93
CA GLU A 295 17.18 -24.13 -26.60
C GLU A 295 17.40 -22.76 -25.95
N GLU A 296 16.35 -22.03 -25.57
CA GLU A 296 16.49 -20.79 -24.78
C GLU A 296 17.01 -21.12 -23.38
N MET A 297 16.54 -22.22 -22.81
CA MET A 297 17.09 -22.74 -21.55
C MET A 297 18.54 -23.21 -21.69
N LYS A 298 19.01 -23.64 -22.88
CA LYS A 298 20.42 -23.95 -23.17
C LYS A 298 21.26 -22.70 -23.36
N SER A 299 20.70 -21.62 -23.92
CA SER A 299 21.36 -20.30 -23.99
C SER A 299 21.51 -19.71 -22.58
N ILE A 300 20.45 -19.79 -21.77
CA ILE A 300 20.44 -19.37 -20.36
C ILE A 300 21.29 -20.30 -19.49
N LYS A 301 21.23 -21.63 -19.69
CA LYS A 301 22.12 -22.60 -19.03
C LYS A 301 23.56 -22.49 -19.49
N GLY A 302 23.83 -22.10 -20.74
CA GLY A 302 25.18 -21.88 -21.27
C GLY A 302 25.81 -20.64 -20.63
N LYS A 303 25.03 -19.57 -20.47
CA LYS A 303 25.41 -18.39 -19.67
C LYS A 303 25.58 -18.74 -18.19
N LEU A 304 24.67 -19.53 -17.60
CA LEU A 304 24.76 -20.00 -16.22
C LEU A 304 25.88 -21.01 -15.98
N GLN A 305 26.24 -21.88 -16.94
CA GLN A 305 27.36 -22.84 -16.85
C GLN A 305 28.70 -22.15 -17.01
N ALA A 306 28.79 -21.10 -17.84
CA ALA A 306 29.94 -20.21 -17.84
C ALA A 306 30.13 -19.54 -16.46
N ILE A 307 29.03 -19.17 -15.79
CA ILE A 307 29.02 -18.64 -14.42
C ILE A 307 29.31 -19.75 -13.37
N GLN A 308 28.84 -20.99 -13.56
CA GLN A 308 29.08 -22.12 -12.66
C GLN A 308 30.50 -22.68 -12.74
N GLY A 309 31.16 -22.57 -13.90
CA GLY A 309 32.58 -22.85 -14.07
C GLY A 309 33.47 -21.98 -13.17
N VAL A 310 33.06 -20.74 -12.92
CA VAL A 310 33.71 -19.80 -12.00
C VAL A 310 33.46 -20.18 -10.52
N ILE A 311 32.28 -20.73 -10.19
CA ILE A 311 31.91 -21.16 -8.83
C ILE A 311 32.68 -22.42 -8.38
N THR A 312 33.16 -23.25 -9.31
CA THR A 312 33.93 -24.48 -9.00
C THR A 312 35.45 -24.29 -8.94
N GLY A 313 35.95 -23.06 -9.09
CA GLY A 313 37.37 -22.76 -8.92
C GLY A 313 38.28 -23.29 -10.03
N LYS A 314 37.75 -23.59 -11.22
CA LYS A 314 38.61 -23.76 -12.41
C LYS A 314 38.88 -22.39 -13.01
N LYS A 315 40.03 -21.82 -12.63
CA LYS A 315 40.58 -20.58 -13.18
C LYS A 315 40.54 -20.61 -14.71
N ASN A 316 39.91 -19.61 -15.31
CA ASN A 316 40.37 -19.04 -16.56
C ASN A 316 40.63 -17.55 -16.29
N GLU A 317 41.91 -17.20 -16.33
CA GLU A 317 42.42 -15.85 -16.16
C GLU A 317 42.18 -15.08 -17.47
N GLN A 318 40.98 -14.53 -17.64
CA GLN A 318 40.66 -13.42 -18.55
C GLN A 318 39.14 -13.14 -18.55
N ASN A 319 38.76 -12.02 -17.93
CA ASN A 319 37.58 -11.16 -18.18
C ASN A 319 37.09 -10.53 -16.87
N GLU A 320 37.68 -9.38 -16.54
CA GLU A 320 37.14 -8.42 -15.58
C GLU A 320 35.95 -7.70 -16.23
N GLU A 321 34.74 -8.21 -16.01
CA GLU A 321 33.45 -7.51 -16.04
C GLU A 321 32.34 -8.57 -15.84
N SER A 322 32.23 -9.11 -14.62
CA SER A 322 31.16 -10.04 -14.28
C SER A 322 29.91 -9.25 -13.87
N GLU A 323 28.85 -9.28 -14.69
CA GLU A 323 27.53 -8.74 -14.34
C GLU A 323 27.05 -9.30 -12.99
N GLU A 324 26.69 -8.40 -12.08
CA GLU A 324 26.33 -8.71 -10.71
C GLU A 324 25.00 -9.49 -10.66
N LEU A 325 24.98 -10.64 -9.99
CA LEU A 325 23.78 -11.42 -9.74
C LEU A 325 22.87 -10.64 -8.78
N THR A 326 21.98 -9.82 -9.32
CA THR A 326 20.87 -9.21 -8.59
C THR A 326 19.60 -10.07 -8.72
N PRO A 327 18.60 -9.95 -7.84
CA PRO A 327 17.29 -10.58 -8.02
C PRO A 327 16.56 -10.20 -9.32
N ALA A 328 17.05 -9.19 -10.05
CA ALA A 328 16.62 -8.91 -11.41
C ALA A 328 16.98 -10.04 -12.41
N ASN A 329 17.98 -10.86 -12.08
CA ASN A 329 18.54 -11.94 -12.91
C ASN A 329 18.32 -13.34 -12.30
N LEU A 330 17.61 -13.46 -11.17
CA LEU A 330 17.30 -14.75 -10.56
C LEU A 330 16.00 -15.33 -11.16
N PRO A 331 15.98 -16.61 -11.54
CA PRO A 331 14.73 -17.25 -11.96
C PRO A 331 13.72 -17.22 -10.79
N PRO A 332 12.41 -17.14 -11.08
CA PRO A 332 11.37 -17.17 -10.06
C PRO A 332 11.55 -18.38 -9.13
N LYS A 333 11.16 -18.24 -7.86
CA LYS A 333 11.24 -19.34 -6.90
C LYS A 333 10.26 -20.45 -7.33
N GLY A 334 10.77 -21.52 -7.95
CA GLY A 334 9.95 -22.64 -8.43
C GLY A 334 10.73 -23.58 -9.36
N PRO A 335 10.12 -24.71 -9.78
CA PRO A 335 10.77 -25.64 -10.70
C PRO A 335 11.01 -25.00 -12.07
N ALA A 336 12.26 -25.04 -12.55
CA ALA A 336 12.73 -24.45 -13.81
C ALA A 336 12.08 -24.99 -15.10
N SER A 337 11.19 -25.99 -14.99
CA SER A 337 10.48 -26.60 -16.11
C SER A 337 8.98 -26.55 -15.86
N GLN A 338 8.38 -25.40 -16.09
CA GLN A 338 6.93 -25.26 -16.22
C GLN A 338 6.64 -24.53 -17.53
N ILE A 339 5.80 -25.15 -18.37
CA ILE A 339 5.16 -24.43 -19.48
C ILE A 339 4.33 -23.34 -18.82
N ARG A 340 4.68 -22.07 -19.06
CA ARG A 340 3.94 -20.93 -18.50
C ARG A 340 2.90 -20.50 -19.52
N GLN A 341 1.64 -20.60 -19.14
CA GLN A 341 0.54 -20.11 -19.97
C GLN A 341 0.13 -18.74 -19.44
N PHE A 342 0.38 -17.69 -20.21
CA PHE A 342 -0.03 -16.34 -19.89
C PHE A 342 -1.40 -16.03 -20.50
N THR A 343 -2.12 -15.10 -19.88
CA THR A 343 -3.44 -14.65 -20.33
C THR A 343 -3.52 -13.14 -20.34
N PHE A 344 -4.06 -12.60 -21.43
CA PHE A 344 -4.28 -11.19 -21.68
C PHE A 344 -5.76 -10.86 -21.50
N LYS A 345 -6.15 -10.84 -20.23
CA LYS A 345 -7.46 -10.43 -19.72
C LYS A 345 -7.32 -9.19 -18.84
N ASP A 346 -8.46 -8.61 -18.44
CA ASP A 346 -8.53 -7.51 -17.47
C ASP A 346 -7.95 -6.17 -17.98
N GLN A 347 -8.29 -5.78 -19.22
CA GLN A 347 -7.82 -4.51 -19.83
C GLN A 347 -8.14 -3.25 -19.00
N SER A 348 -9.14 -3.31 -18.12
CA SER A 348 -9.50 -2.21 -17.22
C SER A 348 -8.59 -2.09 -15.99
N ASN A 349 -7.85 -3.14 -15.62
CA ASN A 349 -6.97 -3.16 -14.45
C ASN A 349 -5.73 -4.05 -14.69
N ALA A 350 -4.61 -3.41 -15.01
CA ALA A 350 -3.34 -4.10 -15.24
C ALA A 350 -2.76 -4.76 -13.98
N SER A 351 -3.12 -4.30 -12.78
CA SER A 351 -2.69 -4.95 -11.53
C SER A 351 -3.39 -6.28 -11.33
N THR A 352 -4.70 -6.35 -11.58
CA THR A 352 -5.46 -7.63 -11.57
C THR A 352 -4.90 -8.59 -12.61
N HIS A 353 -4.57 -8.08 -13.81
CA HIS A 353 -3.93 -8.87 -14.87
C HIS A 353 -2.59 -9.47 -14.43
N LEU A 354 -1.74 -8.71 -13.74
CA LEU A 354 -0.46 -9.21 -13.22
C LEU A 354 -0.66 -10.28 -12.14
N VAL A 355 -1.54 -10.01 -11.17
CA VAL A 355 -1.87 -10.97 -10.09
C VAL A 355 -2.39 -12.28 -10.67
N ARG A 356 -3.27 -12.23 -11.67
CA ARG A 356 -3.77 -13.41 -12.39
C ARG A 356 -2.63 -14.21 -12.99
N ASN A 357 -1.72 -13.55 -13.71
CA ASN A 357 -0.57 -14.21 -14.33
C ASN A 357 0.46 -14.75 -13.33
N ALA A 358 0.57 -14.15 -12.15
CA ALA A 358 1.43 -14.65 -11.09
C ALA A 358 0.88 -15.91 -10.39
N LEU A 359 -0.45 -16.08 -10.33
CA LEU A 359 -1.10 -17.15 -9.56
C LEU A 359 -1.62 -18.34 -10.38
N GLY A 360 -1.76 -18.19 -11.70
CA GLY A 360 -2.21 -19.29 -12.58
C GLY A 360 -2.21 -18.95 -14.08
N GLY A 361 -2.11 -17.66 -14.44
CA GLY A 361 -2.06 -17.25 -15.84
C GLY A 361 -3.30 -17.67 -16.61
N GLY A 362 -3.10 -18.38 -17.71
CA GLY A 362 -4.18 -18.92 -18.53
C GLY A 362 -4.79 -20.22 -18.03
N ASP A 363 -4.25 -20.82 -16.95
CA ASP A 363 -4.86 -21.95 -16.27
C ASP A 363 -5.85 -21.44 -15.20
N GLU A 364 -7.13 -21.38 -15.57
CA GLU A 364 -8.19 -20.90 -14.67
C GLU A 364 -8.41 -21.85 -13.48
N ASP A 365 -8.17 -23.15 -13.64
CA ASP A 365 -8.31 -24.12 -12.56
C ASP A 365 -7.19 -23.96 -11.53
N GLN A 366 -5.95 -23.75 -11.99
CA GLN A 366 -4.82 -23.45 -11.11
C GLN A 366 -5.01 -22.12 -10.37
N LEU A 367 -5.51 -21.09 -11.06
CA LEU A 367 -5.81 -19.81 -10.46
C LEU A 367 -6.90 -19.94 -9.39
N ALA A 368 -8.01 -20.61 -9.71
CA ALA A 368 -9.12 -20.84 -8.78
C ALA A 368 -8.66 -21.66 -7.57
N ALA A 369 -7.89 -22.74 -7.79
CA ALA A 369 -7.30 -23.55 -6.73
C ALA A 369 -6.43 -22.69 -5.81
N THR A 370 -5.49 -21.93 -6.37
CA THR A 370 -4.57 -21.09 -5.60
C THR A 370 -5.31 -20.03 -4.79
N LEU A 371 -6.35 -19.38 -5.34
CA LEU A 371 -7.14 -18.36 -4.64
C LEU A 371 -8.10 -18.95 -3.60
N SER A 372 -8.55 -20.19 -3.77
CA SER A 372 -9.47 -20.86 -2.85
C SER A 372 -8.83 -21.28 -1.52
N ILE A 373 -7.49 -21.36 -1.47
CA ILE A 373 -6.76 -21.77 -0.26
C ILE A 373 -6.85 -20.64 0.79
N PRO A 374 -7.43 -20.90 1.97
CA PRO A 374 -7.58 -19.90 3.02
C PRO A 374 -6.32 -19.78 3.90
N SER A 375 -6.20 -18.63 4.59
CA SER A 375 -5.22 -18.46 5.67
C SER A 375 -5.47 -19.45 6.81
N PRO A 376 -4.41 -20.02 7.43
CA PRO A 376 -2.98 -19.72 7.22
C PRO A 376 -2.31 -20.59 6.13
N MET A 377 -3.03 -21.54 5.53
CA MET A 377 -2.45 -22.50 4.57
C MET A 377 -2.00 -21.83 3.27
N SER A 378 -2.63 -20.72 2.90
CA SER A 378 -2.26 -19.92 1.72
C SER A 378 -0.80 -19.50 1.70
N ARG A 379 -0.18 -19.27 2.87
CA ARG A 379 1.22 -18.83 2.99
C ARG A 379 2.22 -19.82 2.40
N VAL A 380 1.85 -21.10 2.27
CA VAL A 380 2.70 -22.13 1.63
C VAL A 380 2.72 -21.98 0.10
N TYR A 381 1.66 -21.42 -0.48
CA TYR A 381 1.45 -21.38 -1.93
C TYR A 381 1.66 -19.99 -2.53
N ARG A 382 1.34 -18.94 -1.77
CA ARG A 382 1.47 -17.53 -2.16
C ARG A 382 1.84 -16.65 -0.97
N ASP A 383 2.51 -15.55 -1.24
CA ASP A 383 2.62 -14.45 -0.29
C ASP A 383 1.43 -13.48 -0.44
N ASP A 384 1.35 -12.47 0.42
CA ASP A 384 0.56 -11.29 0.15
C ASP A 384 1.06 -10.66 -1.16
N ILE A 385 0.16 -10.29 -2.07
CA ILE A 385 0.54 -9.68 -3.35
C ILE A 385 -0.12 -8.31 -3.42
N THR A 386 0.69 -7.26 -3.37
CA THR A 386 0.25 -5.89 -3.59
C THR A 386 0.99 -5.33 -4.79
N GLY A 387 0.24 -4.95 -5.82
CA GLY A 387 0.81 -4.43 -7.07
C GLY A 387 0.09 -3.17 -7.52
N SER A 388 0.85 -2.15 -7.90
CA SER A 388 0.33 -0.91 -8.44
C SER A 388 1.05 -0.52 -9.74
N ARG A 389 0.26 0.01 -10.67
CA ARG A 389 0.74 0.49 -11.96
C ARG A 389 0.41 1.96 -12.13
N HIS A 390 1.43 2.72 -12.52
CA HIS A 390 1.35 4.17 -12.73
C HIS A 390 1.66 4.50 -14.20
N VAL A 391 0.76 5.20 -14.89
CA VAL A 391 0.96 5.63 -16.29
C VAL A 391 1.48 7.06 -16.36
N THR A 392 2.58 7.26 -17.07
CA THR A 392 3.14 8.56 -17.46
C THR A 392 2.42 9.01 -18.73
N ASN A 393 1.45 9.94 -18.63
CA ASN A 393 0.58 10.29 -19.76
C ASN A 393 1.17 11.43 -20.62
N ARG A 394 0.93 11.37 -21.95
CA ARG A 394 1.48 12.28 -22.99
C ARG A 394 0.60 13.52 -23.28
N LYS A 395 -0.56 13.69 -22.64
CA LYS A 395 -1.67 14.54 -23.17
C LYS A 395 -2.18 15.70 -22.28
N GLN A 396 -1.44 16.16 -21.28
CA GLN A 396 -1.87 17.33 -20.46
C GLN A 396 -0.87 18.50 -20.53
N TYR A 397 -0.54 18.98 -21.72
CA TYR A 397 0.23 20.22 -21.86
C TYR A 397 -0.29 21.03 -23.04
N SER A 398 -1.43 21.69 -22.87
CA SER A 398 -1.77 22.89 -23.65
C SER A 398 -2.26 23.97 -22.70
N THR A 399 -1.43 24.98 -22.52
CA THR A 399 -1.67 26.18 -21.73
C THR A 399 -2.78 27.03 -22.35
N ALA A 400 -3.83 27.30 -21.59
CA ALA A 400 -4.77 28.39 -21.85
C ALA A 400 -4.58 29.46 -20.78
N THR A 401 -4.10 30.63 -21.22
CA THR A 401 -3.85 31.83 -20.42
C THR A 401 -5.16 32.58 -20.21
N THR A 402 -5.56 32.83 -18.96
CA THR A 402 -6.57 33.84 -18.65
C THR A 402 -6.12 34.68 -17.46
N THR A 403 -6.09 35.99 -17.69
CA THR A 403 -5.70 37.09 -16.80
C THR A 403 -6.60 37.20 -15.57
N ALA A 404 -6.01 37.33 -14.39
CA ALA A 404 -6.69 37.64 -13.13
C ALA A 404 -6.61 39.14 -12.83
N ALA A 405 -7.76 39.74 -12.48
CA ALA A 405 -7.84 41.07 -11.88
C ALA A 405 -8.01 40.95 -10.36
N ALA A 406 -7.33 41.85 -9.64
CA ALA A 406 -7.22 41.88 -8.20
C ALA A 406 -8.44 42.47 -7.48
N GLY A 407 -8.69 41.99 -6.26
CA GLY A 407 -9.59 42.63 -5.30
C GLY A 407 -9.56 41.91 -3.95
N GLY A 408 -8.98 42.55 -2.93
CA GLY A 408 -9.00 42.04 -1.56
C GLY A 408 -10.22 42.53 -0.78
N LYS A 409 -10.64 41.78 0.26
CA LYS A 409 -11.07 42.29 1.57
C LYS A 409 -11.58 41.20 2.53
N THR A 410 -11.05 41.29 3.76
CA THR A 410 -11.62 41.03 5.12
C THR A 410 -12.37 39.74 5.47
N VAL A 411 -11.93 39.18 6.60
CA VAL A 411 -12.44 38.00 7.31
C VAL A 411 -13.75 38.31 8.05
N GLN A 412 -14.79 37.53 7.78
CA GLN A 412 -15.97 37.35 8.65
C GLN A 412 -16.34 35.86 8.72
N ALA A 413 -16.91 35.45 9.86
CA ALA A 413 -17.26 34.08 10.22
C ALA A 413 -18.08 33.35 9.13
N PRO A 414 -17.89 32.02 8.94
CA PRO A 414 -18.47 31.33 7.80
C PRO A 414 -20.00 31.22 7.97
N ALA A 415 -20.72 31.98 7.15
CA ALA A 415 -22.13 31.73 6.86
C ALA A 415 -22.25 30.36 6.16
N THR A 416 -23.26 29.59 6.54
CA THR A 416 -23.74 28.43 5.77
C THR A 416 -23.89 28.85 4.31
N LYS A 417 -23.09 28.28 3.41
CA LYS A 417 -23.22 28.54 1.97
C LYS A 417 -24.59 28.02 1.53
N ASN A 418 -25.58 28.92 1.46
CA ASN A 418 -26.77 28.68 0.66
C ASN A 418 -26.32 28.57 -0.78
N VAL A 419 -26.09 27.34 -1.23
CA VAL A 419 -25.86 27.09 -2.65
C VAL A 419 -27.23 27.23 -3.32
N GLN A 420 -27.47 28.36 -3.97
CA GLN A 420 -28.59 28.51 -4.90
C GLN A 420 -28.17 27.88 -6.22
N GLY A 421 -28.83 26.77 -6.57
CA GLY A 421 -28.65 26.03 -7.80
C GLY A 421 -29.75 24.99 -7.93
N ASN A 422 -30.12 24.63 -9.16
CA ASN A 422 -31.10 23.58 -9.41
C ASN A 422 -30.40 22.22 -9.26
N PHE A 423 -30.25 21.75 -8.02
CA PHE A 423 -29.58 20.48 -7.74
C PHE A 423 -30.53 19.32 -7.97
N LYS A 424 -30.02 18.28 -8.65
CA LYS A 424 -30.74 17.02 -8.74
C LYS A 424 -30.63 16.32 -7.38
N VAL A 425 -31.77 16.17 -6.70
CA VAL A 425 -31.89 15.45 -5.43
C VAL A 425 -32.66 14.16 -5.68
N GLU A 426 -32.10 13.03 -5.25
CA GLU A 426 -32.74 11.73 -5.34
C GLU A 426 -32.83 11.09 -3.96
N THR A 427 -34.00 10.54 -3.62
CA THR A 427 -34.22 9.85 -2.35
C THR A 427 -34.63 8.41 -2.62
N TYR A 428 -33.93 7.48 -1.98
CA TYR A 428 -34.18 6.05 -2.07
C TYR A 428 -34.56 5.53 -0.68
N ILE A 429 -35.60 4.69 -0.61
CA ILE A 429 -35.99 4.00 0.62
C ILE A 429 -35.96 2.50 0.34
N SER A 430 -35.08 1.77 1.00
CA SER A 430 -35.06 0.31 0.87
C SER A 430 -36.25 -0.31 1.59
N LYS A 431 -36.97 -1.19 0.90
CA LYS A 431 -37.97 -2.08 1.49
C LYS A 431 -37.38 -3.42 1.93
N ILE A 432 -36.09 -3.63 1.69
CA ILE A 432 -35.37 -4.86 2.01
C ILE A 432 -34.68 -4.66 3.36
N ASN A 433 -34.75 -5.66 4.23
CA ASN A 433 -34.14 -5.63 5.56
C ASN A 433 -32.82 -6.42 5.63
N ASP A 434 -32.30 -6.90 4.51
CA ASP A 434 -31.07 -7.68 4.47
C ASP A 434 -29.83 -6.75 4.47
N PRO A 435 -28.92 -6.88 5.45
CA PRO A 435 -27.74 -6.02 5.55
C PRO A 435 -26.79 -6.14 4.36
N TYR A 436 -26.66 -7.32 3.76
CA TYR A 436 -25.78 -7.51 2.60
C TYR A 436 -26.32 -6.74 1.40
N THR A 437 -27.61 -6.88 1.11
CA THR A 437 -28.28 -6.22 -0.01
C THR A 437 -28.28 -4.70 0.15
N ASN A 438 -28.63 -4.20 1.34
CA ASN A 438 -28.67 -2.75 1.57
C ASN A 438 -27.29 -2.10 1.45
N LEU A 439 -26.24 -2.74 1.99
CA LEU A 439 -24.87 -2.22 1.87
C LEU A 439 -24.31 -2.36 0.44
N ALA A 440 -24.68 -3.42 -0.28
CA ALA A 440 -24.34 -3.57 -1.69
C ALA A 440 -25.01 -2.48 -2.54
N PHE A 441 -26.27 -2.17 -2.25
CA PHE A 441 -27.01 -1.11 -2.94
C PHE A 441 -26.48 0.28 -2.59
N GLU A 442 -26.10 0.53 -1.33
CA GLU A 442 -25.41 1.76 -0.91
C GLU A 442 -24.13 1.98 -1.73
N GLU A 443 -23.29 0.94 -1.87
CA GLU A 443 -22.07 1.02 -2.69
C GLU A 443 -22.39 1.18 -4.19
N TRP A 444 -23.45 0.52 -4.67
CA TRP A 444 -23.86 0.64 -6.07
C TRP A 444 -24.33 2.06 -6.39
N LEU A 445 -25.17 2.67 -5.55
CA LEU A 445 -25.58 4.07 -5.67
C LEU A 445 -24.35 4.99 -5.68
N PHE A 446 -23.41 4.78 -4.75
CA PHE A 446 -22.20 5.59 -4.67
C PHE A 446 -21.33 5.52 -5.93
N ARG A 447 -21.28 4.35 -6.61
CA ARG A 447 -20.43 4.15 -7.80
C ARG A 447 -21.09 4.50 -9.12
N ASN A 448 -22.40 4.37 -9.21
CA ASN A 448 -23.12 4.40 -10.49
C ASN A 448 -24.00 5.64 -10.67
N SER A 449 -24.29 6.38 -9.59
CA SER A 449 -25.05 7.62 -9.70
C SER A 449 -24.18 8.79 -10.17
N ASP A 450 -24.82 9.78 -10.79
CA ASP A 450 -24.15 10.98 -11.27
C ASP A 450 -23.48 11.73 -10.10
N PRO A 451 -22.16 12.02 -10.16
CA PRO A 451 -21.41 12.69 -9.10
C PRO A 451 -21.94 14.07 -8.69
N SER A 452 -22.77 14.70 -9.53
CA SER A 452 -23.43 15.99 -9.28
C SER A 452 -24.75 15.87 -8.50
N THR A 453 -25.28 14.65 -8.33
CA THR A 453 -26.56 14.37 -7.68
C THR A 453 -26.40 14.25 -6.16
N TYR A 454 -27.36 14.82 -5.44
CA TYR A 454 -27.48 14.66 -3.99
C TYR A 454 -28.40 13.48 -3.71
N ILE A 455 -27.88 12.46 -3.03
CA ILE A 455 -28.62 11.23 -2.78
C ILE A 455 -28.82 11.04 -1.29
N LEU A 456 -30.07 10.82 -0.88
CA LEU A 456 -30.43 10.32 0.43
C LEU A 456 -30.92 8.88 0.30
N PHE A 457 -30.21 7.93 0.89
CA PHE A 457 -30.65 6.54 0.96
C PHE A 457 -31.01 6.18 2.40
N LEU A 458 -32.27 5.75 2.61
CA LEU A 458 -32.80 5.33 3.90
C LEU A 458 -33.05 3.81 3.90
N TYR A 459 -32.63 3.12 4.95
CA TYR A 459 -32.81 1.68 5.06
C TYR A 459 -32.82 1.18 6.51
N ARG A 460 -33.38 -0.02 6.73
CA ARG A 460 -33.32 -0.76 7.99
C ARG A 460 -32.68 -2.11 7.72
N ASN A 461 -31.88 -2.61 8.65
CA ASN A 461 -31.32 -3.96 8.56
C ASN A 461 -31.91 -4.82 9.67
N SER A 462 -32.05 -6.11 9.39
CA SER A 462 -32.22 -7.14 10.41
C SER A 462 -30.98 -7.18 11.32
N LYS A 463 -31.09 -7.90 12.45
CA LYS A 463 -30.03 -8.04 13.46
C LYS A 463 -28.69 -8.32 12.79
N SER A 464 -27.75 -7.38 12.88
CA SER A 464 -26.47 -7.48 12.20
C SER A 464 -25.43 -6.58 12.86
N VAL A 465 -24.16 -6.94 12.70
CA VAL A 465 -23.06 -6.08 13.08
C VAL A 465 -22.43 -5.50 11.83
N ILE A 466 -22.48 -4.18 11.71
CA ILE A 466 -21.91 -3.44 10.59
C ILE A 466 -20.59 -2.83 11.04
N ILE A 467 -19.50 -3.29 10.44
CA ILE A 467 -18.16 -2.82 10.76
C ILE A 467 -17.71 -1.75 9.77
N GLY A 468 -17.18 -0.64 10.28
CA GLY A 468 -16.59 0.41 9.46
C GLY A 468 -15.40 -0.11 8.67
N ARG A 469 -15.13 0.50 7.50
CA ARG A 469 -14.11 0.04 6.55
C ARG A 469 -12.77 -0.33 7.21
N ASN A 470 -12.31 0.49 8.15
CA ASN A 470 -10.99 0.38 8.78
C ASN A 470 -11.02 -0.21 10.22
N GLN A 471 -12.17 -0.72 10.68
CA GLN A 471 -12.31 -1.25 12.04
C GLN A 471 -11.88 -2.73 12.11
N ASN A 472 -11.35 -3.13 13.26
CA ASN A 472 -10.89 -4.49 13.52
C ASN A 472 -12.02 -5.34 14.14
N PRO A 473 -12.52 -6.39 13.44
CA PRO A 473 -13.61 -7.25 13.92
C PRO A 473 -13.37 -7.86 15.31
N PHE A 474 -12.12 -8.22 15.62
CA PHE A 474 -11.78 -8.91 16.86
C PHE A 474 -11.71 -7.98 18.07
N LYS A 475 -11.48 -6.68 17.84
CA LYS A 475 -11.50 -5.66 18.90
C LYS A 475 -12.91 -5.15 19.17
N GLU A 476 -13.73 -5.12 18.13
CA GLU A 476 -15.03 -4.46 18.14
C GLU A 476 -16.18 -5.42 18.44
N CYS A 477 -15.97 -6.73 18.23
CA CYS A 477 -17.05 -7.71 18.26
C CYS A 477 -16.64 -9.02 18.94
N ASN A 478 -17.59 -9.64 19.64
CA ASN A 478 -17.47 -11.03 20.07
C ASN A 478 -17.93 -11.95 18.92
N LEU A 479 -17.02 -12.31 18.01
CA LEU A 479 -17.35 -13.08 16.81
C LEU A 479 -17.92 -14.47 17.12
N LYS A 480 -17.53 -15.09 18.25
CA LYS A 480 -18.10 -16.37 18.70
C LYS A 480 -19.57 -16.22 19.08
N LEU A 481 -19.91 -15.14 19.77
CA LEU A 481 -21.29 -14.81 20.13
C LEU A 481 -22.13 -14.54 18.88
N LEU A 482 -21.60 -13.76 17.94
CA LEU A 482 -22.30 -13.47 16.67
C LEU A 482 -22.59 -14.74 15.87
N ALA A 483 -21.59 -15.62 15.74
CA ALA A 483 -21.76 -16.90 15.06
C ALA A 483 -22.78 -17.81 15.76
N ARG A 484 -22.73 -17.89 17.10
CA ARG A 484 -23.69 -18.67 17.90
C ARG A 484 -25.12 -18.16 17.74
N ASP A 485 -25.30 -16.83 17.75
CA ASP A 485 -26.62 -16.20 17.73
C ASP A 485 -27.14 -15.95 16.30
N GLY A 486 -26.40 -16.41 15.28
CA GLY A 486 -26.78 -16.26 13.87
C GLY A 486 -26.80 -14.81 13.39
N ILE A 487 -26.02 -13.93 14.02
CA ILE A 487 -25.98 -12.50 13.71
C ILE A 487 -24.92 -12.26 12.63
N PRO A 488 -25.30 -11.86 11.41
CA PRO A 488 -24.36 -11.59 10.34
C PRO A 488 -23.44 -10.42 10.68
N PHE A 489 -22.21 -10.55 10.23
CA PHE A 489 -21.14 -9.57 10.39
C PHE A 489 -20.74 -9.06 9.01
N VAL A 490 -20.92 -7.76 8.75
CA VAL A 490 -20.78 -7.19 7.39
C VAL A 490 -19.93 -5.91 7.42
N ARG A 491 -18.96 -5.81 6.52
CA ARG A 491 -18.10 -4.61 6.40
C ARG A 491 -18.67 -3.62 5.40
N ARG A 492 -18.90 -2.38 5.86
CA ARG A 492 -19.32 -1.28 4.98
C ARG A 492 -18.12 -0.55 4.38
N LYS A 493 -18.34 0.12 3.25
CA LYS A 493 -17.31 0.85 2.50
C LYS A 493 -17.02 2.24 3.05
N SER A 494 -17.98 2.85 3.75
CA SER A 494 -17.81 4.11 4.45
C SER A 494 -16.92 3.94 5.71
N GLY A 495 -16.26 5.03 6.09
CA GLY A 495 -15.49 5.12 7.33
C GLY A 495 -16.38 5.10 8.59
N GLY A 496 -15.75 5.13 9.76
CA GLY A 496 -16.44 5.21 11.06
C GLY A 496 -16.25 3.97 11.94
N GLY A 497 -16.95 3.93 13.08
CA GLY A 497 -16.89 2.84 14.06
C GLY A 497 -17.79 1.65 13.70
N THR A 498 -17.75 0.62 14.53
CA THR A 498 -18.63 -0.55 14.45
C THR A 498 -19.97 -0.26 15.11
N VAL A 499 -21.05 -0.71 14.48
CA VAL A 499 -22.41 -0.49 14.98
C VAL A 499 -23.21 -1.77 14.90
N TYR A 500 -24.10 -1.96 15.87
CA TYR A 500 -25.11 -3.01 15.82
C TYR A 500 -26.37 -2.44 15.17
N HIS A 501 -26.90 -3.14 14.18
CA HIS A 501 -28.17 -2.82 13.55
C HIS A 501 -29.22 -3.83 13.99
N ASP A 502 -30.43 -3.37 14.21
CA ASP A 502 -31.64 -4.17 14.20
C ASP A 502 -32.81 -3.37 13.64
N MET A 503 -34.01 -3.95 13.71
CA MET A 503 -35.20 -3.27 13.23
C MET A 503 -35.45 -1.97 14.00
N GLY A 504 -35.02 -1.77 15.25
CA GLY A 504 -35.14 -0.49 15.96
C GLY A 504 -34.32 0.65 15.38
N ASN A 505 -33.36 0.39 14.48
CA ASN A 505 -32.50 1.41 13.90
C ASN A 505 -32.95 1.84 12.50
N THR A 506 -33.09 3.14 12.28
CA THR A 506 -33.22 3.73 10.94
C THR A 506 -31.85 4.21 10.48
N ASN A 507 -31.33 3.60 9.43
CA ASN A 507 -30.03 3.95 8.86
C ASN A 507 -30.22 4.88 7.67
N TYR A 508 -29.27 5.79 7.50
CA TYR A 508 -29.27 6.73 6.37
C TYR A 508 -27.87 6.86 5.79
N SER A 509 -27.80 7.13 4.50
CA SER A 509 -26.58 7.47 3.77
C SER A 509 -26.83 8.70 2.94
N ILE A 510 -25.97 9.70 3.09
CA ILE A 510 -26.02 10.94 2.32
C ILE A 510 -24.81 10.95 1.38
N MET A 511 -25.06 11.06 0.09
CA MET A 511 -24.05 11.17 -0.95
C MET A 511 -24.21 12.52 -1.64
N MET A 512 -23.09 13.22 -1.85
CA MET A 512 -23.08 14.55 -2.45
C MET A 512 -21.74 14.80 -3.13
N PRO A 513 -21.65 15.79 -4.04
CA PRO A 513 -20.40 16.13 -4.68
C PRO A 513 -19.31 16.46 -3.66
N ARG A 514 -18.06 16.09 -3.95
CA ARG A 514 -16.95 16.21 -3.00
C ARG A 514 -16.66 17.67 -2.64
N GLU A 515 -16.92 18.58 -3.57
CA GLU A 515 -16.64 20.01 -3.48
C GLU A 515 -17.57 20.71 -2.47
N VAL A 516 -18.73 20.12 -2.20
CA VAL A 516 -19.73 20.63 -1.24
C VAL A 516 -19.81 19.78 0.03
N PHE A 517 -19.02 18.70 0.13
CA PHE A 517 -19.03 17.84 1.29
C PHE A 517 -18.55 18.59 2.53
N ASP A 518 -19.48 18.81 3.46
CA ASP A 518 -19.21 19.32 4.79
C ASP A 518 -19.85 18.40 5.84
N ARG A 519 -19.02 17.91 6.75
CA ARG A 519 -19.44 16.98 7.81
C ARG A 519 -20.46 17.63 8.74
N ARG A 520 -20.33 18.94 8.99
CA ARG A 520 -21.24 19.67 9.89
C ARG A 520 -22.62 19.83 9.25
N THR A 521 -22.69 20.26 8.00
CA THR A 521 -23.94 20.42 7.24
C THR A 521 -24.79 19.14 7.20
N ASN A 522 -24.16 17.97 7.05
CA ASN A 522 -24.87 16.68 7.06
C ASN A 522 -25.52 16.35 8.40
N VAL A 523 -24.82 16.64 9.50
CA VAL A 523 -25.31 16.35 10.84
C VAL A 523 -26.39 17.37 11.23
N GLU A 524 -26.23 18.63 10.83
CA GLU A 524 -27.24 19.69 11.02
C GLU A 524 -28.53 19.42 10.24
N LEU A 525 -28.46 18.80 9.06
CA LEU A 525 -29.64 18.33 8.33
C LEU A 525 -30.47 17.36 9.17
N ILE A 526 -29.82 16.39 9.82
CA ILE A 526 -30.52 15.40 10.65
C ILE A 526 -31.03 16.04 11.94
N CYS A 527 -30.28 16.95 12.57
CA CYS A 527 -30.77 17.72 13.71
C CYS A 527 -32.04 18.52 13.38
N ARG A 528 -32.12 19.16 12.20
CA ARG A 528 -33.33 19.85 11.75
C ARG A 528 -34.51 18.90 11.58
N ALA A 529 -34.30 17.74 10.95
CA ALA A 529 -35.34 16.72 10.82
C ALA A 529 -35.81 16.18 12.18
N LEU A 530 -34.92 16.06 13.16
CA LEU A 530 -35.28 15.66 14.53
C LEU A 530 -36.06 16.75 15.27
N HIS A 531 -35.75 18.04 15.05
CA HIS A 531 -36.53 19.14 15.60
C HIS A 531 -37.96 19.17 15.05
N GLU A 532 -38.17 18.82 13.79
CA GLU A 532 -39.52 18.64 13.22
C GLU A 532 -40.31 17.50 13.87
N LEU A 533 -39.63 16.60 14.58
CA LEU A 533 -40.21 15.52 15.39
C LEU A 533 -40.22 15.86 16.89
N ASP A 534 -40.06 17.13 17.26
CA ASP A 534 -39.99 17.62 18.65
C ASP A 534 -38.84 17.02 19.50
N ILE A 535 -37.77 16.53 18.85
CA ILE A 535 -36.57 16.02 19.51
C ILE A 535 -35.50 17.13 19.54
N PRO A 536 -35.10 17.67 20.71
CA PRO A 536 -34.18 18.80 20.82
C PRO A 536 -32.71 18.40 20.59
N ALA A 537 -32.39 17.98 19.37
CA ALA A 537 -31.09 17.47 18.98
C ALA A 537 -30.13 18.59 18.55
N SER A 538 -28.92 18.60 19.10
CA SER A 538 -27.85 19.54 18.76
C SER A 538 -26.58 18.83 18.28
N VAL A 539 -25.68 19.57 17.65
CA VAL A 539 -24.38 19.05 17.18
C VAL A 539 -23.29 19.50 18.15
N ASN A 540 -22.50 18.56 18.68
CA ASN A 540 -21.36 18.89 19.55
C ASN A 540 -20.07 19.19 18.75
N GLU A 541 -19.00 19.58 19.44
CA GLU A 541 -17.69 19.88 18.84
C GLU A 541 -17.06 18.68 18.10
N ARG A 542 -17.46 17.45 18.45
CA ARG A 542 -17.01 16.21 17.81
C ARG A 542 -17.85 15.82 16.58
N HIS A 543 -18.81 16.66 16.20
CA HIS A 543 -19.77 16.41 15.12
C HIS A 543 -20.67 15.19 15.38
N ASP A 544 -20.98 14.92 16.65
CA ASP A 544 -22.00 13.96 17.05
C ASP A 544 -23.36 14.66 17.25
N ILE A 545 -24.45 13.95 16.99
CA ILE A 545 -25.81 14.36 17.37
C ILE A 545 -26.01 14.05 18.85
N VAL A 546 -26.39 15.07 19.62
CA VAL A 546 -26.63 14.96 21.07
C VAL A 546 -28.00 15.50 21.46
N VAL A 547 -28.63 14.86 22.45
CA VAL A 547 -29.81 15.36 23.16
C VAL A 547 -29.43 15.42 24.64
N ASP A 548 -29.67 16.54 25.30
CA ASP A 548 -29.26 16.79 26.70
C ASP A 548 -27.77 16.49 26.96
N GLY A 549 -26.91 16.84 26.00
CA GLY A 549 -25.46 16.62 26.08
C GLY A 549 -25.02 15.15 25.91
N LYS A 550 -25.94 14.22 25.71
CA LYS A 550 -25.65 12.80 25.46
C LYS A 550 -25.76 12.46 23.99
N LYS A 551 -24.76 11.74 23.46
CA LYS A 551 -24.80 11.23 22.09
C LYS A 551 -26.00 10.33 21.89
N ILE A 552 -26.81 10.63 20.87
CA ILE A 552 -27.94 9.79 20.49
C ILE A 552 -27.60 9.00 19.22
N CYS A 553 -27.87 7.70 19.24
CA CYS A 553 -28.03 6.89 18.04
C CYS A 553 -29.53 6.78 17.84
N VAL A 554 -30.08 7.51 16.86
CA VAL A 554 -31.54 7.70 16.74
C VAL A 554 -32.24 6.37 16.49
N PRO A 555 -33.06 5.85 17.44
CA PRO A 555 -34.02 4.81 17.15
C PRO A 555 -35.35 5.52 16.89
N VAL A 556 -35.63 5.90 15.65
CA VAL A 556 -36.98 6.39 15.32
C VAL A 556 -37.88 5.16 15.28
N ARG A 557 -38.64 4.92 16.36
CA ARG A 557 -39.86 4.13 16.24
C ARG A 557 -40.88 4.99 15.50
N LEU A 558 -41.15 4.66 14.24
CA LEU A 558 -42.36 5.07 13.54
C LEU A 558 -43.55 4.31 14.12
#